data_AF-A0AAU3EBA1-F1
#
_entry.id   AF-A0AAU3EBA1-F1
#
_cell.length_a   1.000
_cell.length_b   1.000
_cell.length_c   1.000
_cell.angle_alpha   90.00
_cell.angle_beta   90.00
_cell.angle_gamma   90.00
#
_symmetry.space_group_name_H-M   'P 1'
#
loop_
_entity.id
_entity.type
_entity.pdbx_description
1 polymer ?
#
loop_
_entity_poly.entity_id
_entity_poly.type
_entity_poly.pdbx_seq_one_letter_code
_entity_poly.pdbx_strand_id
1 'polypeptide(L)'
;MPIPAPHLQDLVTAYVRRHPDELALLQPLLDRLAAGDDVTDRRQFDGHVTTSGIVLNDGDDVLLIHHLASRRRIQPGGHPEPSDHTLEKAVRREIGEETGVTDLETFGDGTPVHIDVHTIAARPDKDEPAHVHYDVRYLFRVRGPVALTLQTEEVGAAQWRPPSDLGDPVLRARVLAILGRPREDRPGDEDPYCALVVITDPAATRVLMHLRDDRVGLWAPGTWAPMGGGAEPEDTDPHATARRELHEEVGLDRVALTHMFSTHTDGYPRHAFHGVWDGDPNTLTLTEGRALAFIPRDDFDQVPLHPSTREDTDRVLDLLTPRHPPYGYGTLALIADQRGQLLMHLRGDGPGTCWPDTWSPNGGKPEAADAGPRGTIVREVHEEVGLDEADVSLSHLFTHAADDGHLTYVFRGTWDGDPNTLTLTEGRALAFVDPQDLGDRPMSPLARYAALRGLAAELEDQAYRDGIHDLVAGGLILHDDRLLVVRRNPDDYLGGTWETPAGRLERGESIIDALPREIHEETGLTVTIGRYAGHYDYTNARGRHSRQFVFVCTPDKPGPVTVSEHDRHQWVRALDELPPTTPESRAFLEQQWK
;
A
#
# COMPACT_ATOMS: atom_id res chain seq x y z
N MET A 1 -4.14 12.65 -16.21
CA MET A 1 -3.39 12.43 -14.95
C MET A 1 -4.16 11.34 -14.22
N PRO A 2 -3.47 10.27 -13.79
CA PRO A 2 -4.08 9.19 -13.03
C PRO A 2 -4.76 9.73 -11.77
N ILE A 3 -5.69 8.95 -11.22
CA ILE A 3 -6.46 9.33 -10.04
C ILE A 3 -5.47 9.51 -8.87
N PRO A 4 -5.41 10.68 -8.21
CA PRO A 4 -4.40 10.92 -7.19
C PRO A 4 -4.57 10.00 -5.98
N ALA A 5 -3.48 9.40 -5.49
CA ALA A 5 -3.49 8.56 -4.29
C ALA A 5 -4.18 9.22 -3.06
N PRO A 6 -4.01 10.53 -2.76
CA PRO A 6 -4.75 11.17 -1.68
C PRO A 6 -6.28 11.15 -1.86
N HIS A 7 -6.76 11.23 -3.10
CA HIS A 7 -8.19 11.15 -3.39
C HIS A 7 -8.74 9.74 -3.13
N LEU A 8 -7.98 8.70 -3.49
CA LEU A 8 -8.31 7.31 -3.18
C LEU A 8 -8.23 7.05 -1.67
N GLN A 9 -7.22 7.58 -0.99
CA GLN A 9 -7.07 7.49 0.46
C GLN A 9 -8.27 8.10 1.18
N ASP A 10 -8.67 9.31 0.80
CA ASP A 10 -9.85 9.97 1.38
C ASP A 10 -11.13 9.19 1.12
N LEU A 11 -11.29 8.64 -0.08
CA LEU A 11 -12.44 7.83 -0.47
C LEU A 11 -12.53 6.54 0.35
N VAL A 12 -11.45 5.76 0.44
CA VAL A 12 -11.41 4.50 1.18
C VAL A 12 -11.54 4.77 2.68
N THR A 13 -10.87 5.79 3.20
CA THR A 13 -11.01 6.21 4.62
C THR A 13 -12.45 6.61 4.94
N ALA A 14 -13.11 7.40 4.07
CA ALA A 14 -14.50 7.79 4.25
C ALA A 14 -15.46 6.61 4.14
N TYR A 15 -15.13 5.60 3.32
CA TYR A 15 -15.87 4.35 3.22
C TYR A 15 -15.74 3.50 4.49
N VAL A 16 -14.53 3.27 4.98
CA VAL A 16 -14.28 2.50 6.20
C VAL A 16 -14.88 3.20 7.43
N ARG A 17 -14.96 4.53 7.49
CA ARG A 17 -15.69 5.22 8.56
C ARG A 17 -17.19 4.87 8.62
N ARG A 18 -17.79 4.51 7.48
CA ARG A 18 -19.19 4.06 7.38
C ARG A 18 -19.34 2.55 7.56
N HIS A 19 -18.28 1.80 7.25
CA HIS A 19 -18.19 0.34 7.33
C HIS A 19 -16.93 -0.08 8.12
N PRO A 20 -16.88 0.22 9.44
CA PRO A 20 -15.67 0.01 10.24
C PRO A 20 -15.30 -1.47 10.39
N ASP A 21 -16.27 -2.37 10.20
CA ASP A 21 -16.08 -3.81 10.13
C ASP A 21 -15.26 -4.24 8.91
N GLU A 22 -15.17 -3.44 7.84
CA GLU A 22 -14.38 -3.76 6.64
C GLU A 22 -12.95 -3.20 6.68
N LEU A 23 -12.56 -2.54 7.79
CA LEU A 23 -11.22 -1.96 7.94
C LEU A 23 -10.12 -3.01 7.77
N ALA A 24 -10.27 -4.19 8.38
CA ALA A 24 -9.25 -5.24 8.31
C ALA A 24 -8.99 -5.71 6.87
N LEU A 25 -10.06 -5.81 6.07
CA LEU A 25 -9.98 -6.22 4.66
C LEU A 25 -9.37 -5.13 3.77
N LEU A 26 -9.60 -3.85 4.10
CA LEU A 26 -9.13 -2.70 3.32
C LEU A 26 -7.81 -2.10 3.84
N GLN A 27 -7.31 -2.56 4.99
CA GLN A 27 -6.06 -2.10 5.57
C GLN A 27 -4.87 -2.26 4.61
N PRO A 28 -4.71 -3.40 3.88
CA PRO A 28 -3.62 -3.51 2.92
C PRO A 28 -3.67 -2.47 1.81
N LEU A 29 -4.87 -2.08 1.33
CA LEU A 29 -5.03 -1.00 0.36
C LEU A 29 -4.66 0.36 0.95
N LEU A 30 -5.10 0.65 2.18
CA LEU A 30 -4.79 1.88 2.89
C LEU A 30 -3.29 2.04 3.15
N ASP A 31 -2.61 0.94 3.50
CA ASP A 31 -1.16 0.94 3.72
C ASP A 31 -0.40 1.25 2.42
N ARG A 32 -0.84 0.67 1.30
CA ARG A 32 -0.25 0.94 -0.02
C ARG A 32 -0.50 2.36 -0.51
N LEU A 33 -1.72 2.87 -0.32
CA LEU A 33 -2.05 4.27 -0.61
C LEU A 33 -1.24 5.24 0.26
N ALA A 34 -0.99 4.90 1.52
CA ALA A 34 -0.12 5.68 2.41
C ALA A 34 1.35 5.62 1.99
N ALA A 35 1.81 4.49 1.43
CA ALA A 35 3.15 4.32 0.87
C ALA A 35 3.36 5.05 -0.47
N GLY A 36 2.29 5.55 -1.09
CA GLY A 36 2.35 6.29 -2.36
C GLY A 36 2.29 5.41 -3.62
N ASP A 37 1.92 4.14 -3.48
CA ASP A 37 1.78 3.22 -4.62
C ASP A 37 0.72 3.71 -5.62
N ASP A 38 0.98 3.54 -6.92
CA ASP A 38 -0.04 3.73 -7.95
C ASP A 38 -0.96 2.51 -8.03
N VAL A 39 -1.89 2.42 -7.09
CA VAL A 39 -2.90 1.35 -7.04
C VAL A 39 -3.90 1.42 -8.20
N THR A 40 -3.76 2.33 -9.17
CA THR A 40 -4.61 2.36 -10.39
C THR A 40 -3.96 1.69 -11.60
N ASP A 41 -2.66 1.40 -11.54
CA ASP A 41 -1.98 0.66 -12.60
C ASP A 41 -2.29 -0.84 -12.49
N ARG A 42 -2.94 -1.38 -13.53
CA ARG A 42 -3.26 -2.83 -13.65
C ARG A 42 -2.04 -3.75 -13.64
N ARG A 43 -0.83 -3.22 -13.75
CA ARG A 43 0.44 -3.98 -13.61
C ARG A 43 0.88 -4.14 -12.16
N GLN A 44 0.19 -3.52 -11.20
CA GLN A 44 0.42 -3.71 -9.78
C GLN A 44 -0.27 -5.01 -9.33
N PHE A 45 0.50 -6.10 -9.33
CA PHE A 45 -0.02 -7.43 -8.98
C PHE A 45 -0.12 -7.70 -7.47
N ASP A 46 0.45 -6.83 -6.64
CA ASP A 46 0.21 -6.83 -5.19
C ASP A 46 -1.18 -6.27 -4.81
N GLY A 47 -2.00 -5.96 -5.82
CA GLY A 47 -3.35 -5.43 -5.69
C GLY A 47 -3.55 -4.14 -6.47
N HIS A 48 -4.71 -3.95 -7.10
CA HIS A 48 -5.04 -2.65 -7.70
C HIS A 48 -6.54 -2.40 -7.71
N VAL A 49 -6.90 -1.13 -7.87
CA VAL A 49 -8.26 -0.63 -7.85
C VAL A 49 -8.92 -0.84 -9.20
N THR A 50 -10.09 -1.44 -9.18
CA THR A 50 -11.05 -1.42 -10.30
C THR A 50 -12.29 -0.64 -9.88
N THR A 51 -13.18 -0.37 -10.82
CA THR A 51 -14.45 0.27 -10.48
C THR A 51 -15.62 -0.30 -11.27
N SER A 52 -16.74 -0.46 -10.58
CA SER A 52 -17.93 -1.15 -11.08
C SER A 52 -19.21 -0.36 -10.82
N GLY A 53 -20.17 -0.47 -11.73
CA GLY A 53 -21.37 0.36 -11.76
C GLY A 53 -22.65 -0.45 -11.59
N ILE A 54 -23.39 -0.21 -10.51
CA ILE A 54 -24.74 -0.73 -10.33
C ILE A 54 -25.69 0.28 -10.93
N VAL A 55 -26.23 -0.01 -12.11
CA VAL A 55 -27.17 0.88 -12.80
C VAL A 55 -28.58 0.36 -12.62
N LEU A 56 -29.46 1.20 -12.05
CA LEU A 56 -30.89 0.93 -11.88
C LEU A 56 -31.70 1.61 -12.99
N ASN A 57 -32.76 0.97 -13.49
CA ASN A 57 -33.77 1.62 -14.32
C ASN A 57 -34.93 2.19 -13.46
N ASP A 58 -35.98 2.70 -14.11
CA ASP A 58 -37.19 3.20 -13.44
C ASP A 58 -38.01 2.12 -12.71
N GLY A 59 -37.81 0.84 -13.05
CA GLY A 59 -38.45 -0.32 -12.42
C GLY A 59 -37.65 -0.93 -11.26
N ASP A 60 -36.52 -0.32 -10.89
CA ASP A 60 -35.54 -0.84 -9.93
C ASP A 60 -34.82 -2.12 -10.37
N ASP A 61 -34.87 -2.47 -11.67
CA ASP A 61 -34.03 -3.55 -12.20
C ASP A 61 -32.59 -3.05 -12.36
N VAL A 62 -31.64 -3.95 -12.10
CA VAL A 62 -30.20 -3.73 -12.27
C VAL A 62 -29.73 -4.16 -13.65
N LEU A 63 -28.83 -3.37 -14.25
CA LEU A 63 -28.15 -3.72 -15.49
C LEU A 63 -27.01 -4.71 -15.20
N LEU A 64 -27.08 -5.90 -15.80
CA LEU A 64 -26.02 -6.90 -15.72
C LEU A 64 -25.53 -7.29 -17.12
N ILE A 65 -24.22 -7.48 -17.24
CA ILE A 65 -23.54 -7.94 -18.45
C ILE A 65 -23.12 -9.41 -18.31
N HIS A 66 -23.07 -10.13 -19.43
CA HIS A 66 -22.38 -11.41 -19.53
C HIS A 66 -20.97 -11.16 -20.05
N HIS A 67 -20.02 -11.09 -19.11
CA HIS A 67 -18.64 -10.76 -19.40
C HIS A 67 -17.91 -11.96 -20.01
N LEU A 68 -17.38 -11.80 -21.22
CA LEU A 68 -16.85 -12.91 -22.03
C LEU A 68 -15.61 -13.56 -21.41
N ALA A 69 -14.74 -12.76 -20.78
CA ALA A 69 -13.49 -13.26 -20.23
C ALA A 69 -13.68 -14.03 -18.91
N SER A 70 -14.62 -13.60 -18.06
CA SER A 70 -14.93 -14.29 -16.79
C SER A 70 -16.01 -15.37 -16.97
N ARG A 71 -16.80 -15.30 -18.04
CA ARG A 71 -18.00 -16.14 -18.28
C ARG A 71 -19.03 -16.02 -17.15
N ARG A 72 -19.01 -14.91 -16.42
CA ARG A 72 -19.93 -14.62 -15.32
C ARG A 72 -20.90 -13.53 -15.74
N ARG A 73 -22.05 -13.53 -15.09
CA ARG A 73 -22.97 -12.41 -15.13
C ARG A 73 -22.62 -11.46 -14.00
N ILE A 74 -22.21 -10.24 -14.34
CA ILE A 74 -21.71 -9.24 -13.40
C ILE A 74 -22.22 -7.86 -13.79
N GLN A 75 -22.10 -6.91 -12.89
CA GLN A 75 -22.27 -5.50 -13.19
C GLN A 75 -21.18 -5.01 -14.19
N PRO A 76 -21.46 -4.00 -15.02
CA PRO A 76 -20.45 -3.38 -15.87
C PRO A 76 -19.37 -2.65 -15.05
N GLY A 77 -18.15 -2.58 -15.57
CA GLY A 77 -17.01 -2.00 -14.86
C GLY A 77 -15.65 -2.45 -15.39
N GLY A 78 -14.59 -1.79 -14.93
CA GLY A 78 -13.24 -2.02 -15.44
C GLY A 78 -12.15 -1.26 -14.70
N HIS A 79 -11.00 -1.15 -15.35
CA HIS A 79 -9.83 -0.45 -14.82
C HIS A 79 -9.91 1.06 -15.08
N PRO A 80 -9.43 1.91 -14.15
CA PRO A 80 -9.25 3.32 -14.44
C PRO A 80 -8.25 3.54 -15.58
N GLU A 81 -8.53 4.52 -16.45
CA GLU A 81 -7.62 4.96 -17.50
C GLU A 81 -6.88 6.26 -17.11
N PRO A 82 -5.73 6.59 -17.74
CA PRO A 82 -5.00 7.83 -17.45
C PRO A 82 -5.78 9.15 -17.66
N SER A 83 -6.88 9.09 -18.42
CA SER A 83 -7.84 10.17 -18.64
C SER A 83 -8.86 10.31 -17.50
N ASP A 84 -9.01 9.29 -16.66
CA ASP A 84 -9.95 9.31 -15.55
C ASP A 84 -9.38 10.10 -14.38
N HIS A 85 -10.14 11.10 -13.92
CA HIS A 85 -9.74 11.96 -12.82
C HIS A 85 -10.34 11.55 -11.47
N THR A 86 -11.36 10.68 -11.50
CA THR A 86 -11.99 10.06 -10.32
C THR A 86 -12.47 8.67 -10.70
N LEU A 87 -12.63 7.77 -9.72
CA LEU A 87 -13.19 6.43 -9.96
C LEU A 87 -14.63 6.51 -10.48
N GLU A 88 -15.41 7.48 -10.00
CA GLU A 88 -16.77 7.71 -10.51
C GLU A 88 -16.77 8.04 -12.02
N LYS A 89 -15.76 8.77 -12.53
CA LYS A 89 -15.64 9.04 -13.97
C LYS A 89 -15.24 7.79 -14.75
N ALA A 90 -14.30 7.02 -14.21
CA ALA A 90 -13.89 5.75 -14.80
C ALA A 90 -15.08 4.80 -14.96
N VAL A 91 -15.86 4.56 -13.91
CA VAL A 91 -17.02 3.66 -14.00
C VAL A 91 -18.10 4.16 -14.96
N ARG A 92 -18.33 5.48 -15.04
CA ARG A 92 -19.29 6.05 -16.00
C ARG A 92 -18.83 5.84 -17.44
N ARG A 93 -17.52 5.92 -17.71
CA ARG A 93 -16.93 5.58 -19.02
C ARG A 93 -17.13 4.10 -19.32
N GLU A 94 -16.73 3.21 -18.40
CA GLU A 94 -16.86 1.75 -18.55
C GLU A 94 -18.31 1.32 -18.83
N ILE A 95 -19.29 1.83 -18.06
CA ILE A 95 -20.71 1.57 -18.33
C ILE A 95 -21.09 2.02 -19.75
N GLY A 96 -20.64 3.21 -20.16
CA GLY A 96 -20.93 3.77 -21.48
C GLY A 96 -20.32 2.94 -22.61
N GLU A 97 -19.09 2.46 -22.44
CA GLU A 97 -18.38 1.62 -23.40
C GLU A 97 -19.02 0.24 -23.52
N GLU A 98 -19.22 -0.45 -22.39
CA GLU A 98 -19.72 -1.82 -22.35
C GLU A 98 -21.19 -1.96 -22.76
N THR A 99 -22.01 -0.94 -22.46
CA THR A 99 -23.48 -1.04 -22.55
C THR A 99 -24.17 0.08 -23.34
N GLY A 100 -23.44 1.14 -23.72
CA GLY A 100 -23.98 2.31 -24.40
C GLY A 100 -24.75 3.28 -23.50
N VAL A 101 -24.83 3.02 -22.19
CA VAL A 101 -25.60 3.84 -21.24
C VAL A 101 -24.74 4.98 -20.70
N THR A 102 -25.12 6.22 -21.00
CA THR A 102 -24.31 7.41 -20.66
C THR A 102 -25.05 8.43 -19.77
N ASP A 103 -26.38 8.53 -19.87
CA ASP A 103 -27.22 9.43 -19.09
C ASP A 103 -27.49 8.91 -17.66
N LEU A 104 -26.40 8.74 -16.89
CA LEU A 104 -26.42 8.20 -15.53
C LEU A 104 -26.60 9.30 -14.48
N GLU A 105 -27.66 9.20 -13.68
CA GLU A 105 -27.84 9.97 -12.46
C GLU A 105 -27.16 9.24 -11.29
N THR A 106 -26.40 9.96 -10.45
CA THR A 106 -25.92 9.41 -9.18
C THR A 106 -27.11 9.06 -8.29
N PHE A 107 -27.15 7.85 -7.75
CA PHE A 107 -28.24 7.40 -6.89
C PHE A 107 -27.70 7.03 -5.50
N GLY A 108 -28.31 7.59 -4.45
CA GLY A 108 -27.75 7.58 -3.10
C GLY A 108 -27.02 8.89 -2.77
N ASP A 109 -25.99 8.82 -1.94
CA ASP A 109 -25.20 9.99 -1.51
C ASP A 109 -23.96 10.26 -2.40
N GLY A 110 -23.79 9.48 -3.47
CA GLY A 110 -22.67 9.58 -4.39
C GLY A 110 -21.36 9.00 -3.89
N THR A 111 -21.37 8.33 -2.74
CA THR A 111 -20.22 7.57 -2.25
C THR A 111 -20.29 6.13 -2.75
N PRO A 112 -19.16 5.37 -2.73
CA PRO A 112 -19.19 3.95 -3.05
C PRO A 112 -20.17 3.20 -2.16
N VAL A 113 -21.01 2.37 -2.78
CA VAL A 113 -21.98 1.51 -2.09
C VAL A 113 -21.30 0.25 -1.54
N HIS A 114 -20.24 -0.23 -2.18
CA HIS A 114 -19.46 -1.39 -1.74
C HIS A 114 -18.01 -1.29 -2.27
N ILE A 115 -17.02 -1.77 -1.52
CA ILE A 115 -15.67 -2.03 -2.01
C ILE A 115 -15.42 -3.53 -1.83
N ASP A 116 -15.45 -4.27 -2.94
CA ASP A 116 -15.23 -5.72 -2.93
C ASP A 116 -13.76 -6.04 -3.12
N VAL A 117 -13.23 -6.99 -2.32
CA VAL A 117 -11.85 -7.43 -2.41
C VAL A 117 -11.82 -8.88 -2.87
N HIS A 118 -11.29 -9.13 -4.07
CA HIS A 118 -11.28 -10.47 -4.63
C HIS A 118 -10.00 -10.78 -5.43
N THR A 119 -9.64 -12.06 -5.44
CA THR A 119 -8.48 -12.55 -6.17
C THR A 119 -8.83 -12.82 -7.63
N ILE A 120 -7.94 -12.40 -8.53
CA ILE A 120 -7.92 -12.75 -9.93
C ILE A 120 -6.93 -13.91 -10.12
N ALA A 121 -7.40 -14.96 -10.78
CA ALA A 121 -6.57 -16.11 -11.10
C ALA A 121 -5.46 -15.72 -12.09
N ALA A 122 -4.28 -16.31 -11.93
CA ALA A 122 -3.17 -16.11 -12.85
C ALA A 122 -3.56 -16.44 -14.29
N ARG A 123 -3.10 -15.63 -15.24
CA ARG A 123 -3.17 -15.87 -16.68
C ARG A 123 -1.75 -15.93 -17.26
N PRO A 124 -1.11 -17.11 -17.22
CA PRO A 124 0.25 -17.27 -17.74
C PRO A 124 0.38 -16.92 -19.22
N ASP A 125 -0.70 -17.04 -20.00
CA ASP A 125 -0.76 -16.65 -21.42
C ASP A 125 -0.65 -15.14 -21.63
N LYS A 126 -0.88 -14.34 -20.59
CA LYS A 126 -0.80 -12.88 -20.58
C LYS A 126 0.32 -12.32 -19.69
N ASP A 127 1.16 -13.19 -19.13
CA ASP A 127 2.19 -12.82 -18.14
C ASP A 127 1.61 -12.09 -16.92
N GLU A 128 0.43 -12.53 -16.49
CA GLU A 128 -0.34 -11.92 -15.41
C GLU A 128 -0.42 -12.92 -14.24
N PRO A 129 0.30 -12.70 -13.13
CA PRO A 129 0.22 -13.57 -11.96
C PRO A 129 -1.14 -13.42 -11.26
N ALA A 130 -1.42 -14.32 -10.32
CA ALA A 130 -2.58 -14.16 -9.45
C ALA A 130 -2.40 -12.89 -8.61
N HIS A 131 -3.45 -12.08 -8.52
CA HIS A 131 -3.40 -10.77 -7.87
C HIS A 131 -4.75 -10.41 -7.27
N VAL A 132 -4.83 -9.28 -6.58
CA VAL A 132 -6.05 -8.81 -5.90
C VAL A 132 -6.65 -7.61 -6.64
N HIS A 133 -7.97 -7.58 -6.76
CA HIS A 133 -8.71 -6.38 -7.14
C HIS A 133 -9.40 -5.78 -5.92
N TYR A 134 -9.31 -4.46 -5.79
CA TYR A 134 -10.14 -3.64 -4.90
C TYR A 134 -11.20 -2.95 -5.74
N ASP A 135 -12.35 -3.59 -5.91
CA ASP A 135 -13.40 -3.16 -6.82
C ASP A 135 -14.35 -2.16 -6.14
N VAL A 136 -14.16 -0.87 -6.44
CA VAL A 136 -14.93 0.23 -5.87
C VAL A 136 -16.23 0.41 -6.65
N ARG A 137 -17.36 0.15 -5.99
CA ARG A 137 -18.67 0.05 -6.65
C ARG A 137 -19.55 1.26 -6.38
N TYR A 138 -20.11 1.83 -7.45
CA TYR A 138 -21.01 2.98 -7.40
C TYR A 138 -22.43 2.61 -7.80
N LEU A 139 -23.40 3.36 -7.28
CA LEU A 139 -24.81 3.18 -7.57
C LEU A 139 -25.32 4.36 -8.42
N PHE A 140 -25.94 4.02 -9.55
CA PHE A 140 -26.49 4.96 -10.51
C PHE A 140 -27.94 4.61 -10.84
N ARG A 141 -28.65 5.58 -11.40
CA ARG A 141 -29.96 5.37 -12.01
C ARG A 141 -30.00 5.99 -13.40
N VAL A 142 -30.76 5.38 -14.30
CA VAL A 142 -31.10 5.91 -15.61
C VAL A 142 -32.62 6.02 -15.74
N ARG A 143 -33.08 7.06 -16.45
CA ARG A 143 -34.50 7.40 -16.61
C ARG A 143 -34.96 7.17 -18.03
N GLY A 144 -36.19 6.69 -18.18
CA GLY A 144 -36.83 6.46 -19.48
C GLY A 144 -36.33 5.19 -20.20
N PRO A 145 -36.78 4.98 -21.46
CA PRO A 145 -36.37 3.83 -22.24
C PRO A 145 -34.90 3.92 -22.66
N VAL A 146 -34.10 2.93 -22.29
CA VAL A 146 -32.66 2.87 -22.58
C VAL A 146 -32.38 1.78 -23.61
N ALA A 147 -31.79 2.17 -24.74
CA ALA A 147 -31.27 1.22 -25.72
C ALA A 147 -29.86 0.77 -25.31
N LEU A 148 -29.66 -0.55 -25.19
CA LEU A 148 -28.36 -1.13 -24.87
C LEU A 148 -27.58 -1.37 -26.16
N THR A 149 -26.33 -0.90 -26.21
CA THR A 149 -25.39 -1.16 -27.30
C THR A 149 -24.16 -1.82 -26.70
N LEU A 150 -23.87 -3.06 -27.13
CA LEU A 150 -22.81 -3.84 -26.52
C LEU A 150 -21.46 -3.52 -27.16
N GLN A 151 -20.42 -3.43 -26.32
CA GLN A 151 -19.05 -3.64 -26.75
C GLN A 151 -18.83 -5.14 -26.96
N THR A 152 -19.03 -5.60 -28.19
CA THR A 152 -19.09 -7.04 -28.50
C THR A 152 -17.77 -7.79 -28.26
N GLU A 153 -16.67 -7.07 -28.08
CA GLU A 153 -15.34 -7.60 -27.75
C GLU A 153 -15.29 -8.15 -26.32
N GLU A 154 -16.05 -7.58 -25.38
CA GLU A 154 -15.97 -7.87 -23.94
C GLU A 154 -17.31 -8.36 -23.37
N VAL A 155 -18.43 -7.94 -23.97
CA VAL A 155 -19.78 -8.21 -23.50
C VAL A 155 -20.55 -9.08 -24.49
N GLY A 156 -20.94 -10.27 -24.04
CA GLY A 156 -21.75 -11.20 -24.83
C GLY A 156 -23.25 -10.91 -24.79
N ALA A 157 -23.73 -10.23 -23.73
CA ALA A 157 -25.11 -9.81 -23.55
C ALA A 157 -25.21 -8.77 -22.43
N ALA A 158 -26.19 -7.86 -22.49
CA ALA A 158 -26.57 -6.99 -21.37
C ALA A 158 -28.08 -7.08 -21.14
N GLN A 159 -28.51 -7.15 -19.87
CA GLN A 159 -29.91 -7.36 -19.50
C GLN A 159 -30.26 -6.61 -18.22
N TRP A 160 -31.48 -6.06 -18.20
CA TRP A 160 -32.13 -5.61 -16.97
C TRP A 160 -32.65 -6.82 -16.20
N ARG A 161 -32.30 -6.92 -14.91
CA ARG A 161 -32.64 -8.04 -14.03
C ARG A 161 -33.08 -7.53 -12.67
N PRO A 162 -33.89 -8.29 -11.91
CA PRO A 162 -34.21 -7.89 -10.54
C PRO A 162 -32.93 -7.79 -9.68
N PRO A 163 -32.87 -6.92 -8.67
CA PRO A 163 -31.71 -6.82 -7.77
C PRO A 163 -31.32 -8.12 -7.07
N SER A 164 -32.24 -9.10 -6.98
CA SER A 164 -31.96 -10.45 -6.47
C SER A 164 -30.91 -11.20 -7.28
N ASP A 165 -30.71 -10.84 -8.55
CA ASP A 165 -29.73 -11.48 -9.43
C ASP A 165 -28.30 -10.93 -9.25
N LEU A 166 -28.09 -9.95 -8.36
CA LEU A 166 -26.75 -9.53 -7.95
C LEU A 166 -26.07 -10.70 -7.24
N GLY A 167 -24.97 -11.19 -7.80
CA GLY A 167 -24.23 -12.35 -7.29
C GLY A 167 -23.47 -12.09 -5.99
N ASP A 168 -23.18 -10.82 -5.69
CA ASP A 168 -22.58 -10.40 -4.43
C ASP A 168 -23.70 -10.10 -3.41
N PRO A 169 -23.77 -10.85 -2.29
CA PRO A 169 -24.85 -10.71 -1.32
C PRO A 169 -24.73 -9.45 -0.44
N VAL A 170 -23.52 -8.96 -0.16
CA VAL A 170 -23.33 -7.71 0.60
C VAL A 170 -23.79 -6.54 -0.25
N LEU A 171 -23.33 -6.49 -1.50
CA LEU A 171 -23.79 -5.51 -2.47
C LEU A 171 -25.32 -5.57 -2.65
N ARG A 172 -25.87 -6.78 -2.83
CA ARG A 172 -27.32 -6.99 -2.97
C ARG A 172 -28.09 -6.44 -1.78
N ALA A 173 -27.66 -6.75 -0.55
CA ALA A 173 -28.30 -6.26 0.67
C ALA A 173 -28.26 -4.73 0.75
N ARG A 174 -27.11 -4.11 0.46
CA ARG A 174 -26.94 -2.66 0.47
C ARG A 174 -27.80 -1.96 -0.58
N VAL A 175 -27.85 -2.49 -1.81
CA VAL A 175 -28.70 -1.95 -2.89
C VAL A 175 -30.19 -2.05 -2.52
N LEU A 176 -30.63 -3.20 -1.99
CA LEU A 176 -32.02 -3.39 -1.55
C LEU A 176 -32.40 -2.45 -0.39
N ALA A 177 -31.50 -2.25 0.58
CA ALA A 177 -31.70 -1.29 1.67
C ALA A 177 -31.87 0.14 1.15
N ILE A 178 -31.02 0.57 0.20
CA ILE A 178 -31.11 1.90 -0.44
C ILE A 178 -32.43 2.06 -1.20
N LEU A 179 -32.96 0.98 -1.79
CA LEU A 179 -34.27 0.97 -2.47
C LEU A 179 -35.47 1.01 -1.48
N GLY A 180 -35.23 1.11 -0.18
CA GLY A 180 -36.28 1.05 0.84
C GLY A 180 -36.92 -0.33 0.95
N ARG A 181 -36.20 -1.37 0.52
CA ARG A 181 -36.56 -2.78 0.62
C ARG A 181 -35.52 -3.53 1.47
N PRO A 182 -35.19 -3.03 2.69
CA PRO A 182 -34.26 -3.73 3.56
C PRO A 182 -34.79 -5.14 3.83
N ARG A 183 -33.90 -6.07 4.20
CA ARG A 183 -34.24 -7.48 4.43
C ARG A 183 -35.21 -7.72 5.61
N GLU A 184 -35.70 -6.67 6.27
CA GLU A 184 -36.86 -6.76 7.16
C GLU A 184 -38.03 -7.34 6.36
N ASP A 185 -38.47 -8.56 6.73
CA ASP A 185 -39.63 -9.31 6.21
C ASP A 185 -39.42 -10.43 5.15
N ARG A 186 -38.23 -11.05 5.00
CA ARG A 186 -38.11 -12.31 4.21
C ARG A 186 -37.68 -13.54 5.04
N PRO A 187 -38.46 -14.63 5.06
CA PRO A 187 -38.08 -15.89 5.71
C PRO A 187 -36.82 -16.54 5.09
N GLY A 188 -35.97 -17.18 5.91
CA GLY A 188 -34.71 -17.85 5.49
C GLY A 188 -34.88 -19.05 4.55
N ASP A 189 -36.11 -19.52 4.36
CA ASP A 189 -36.50 -20.66 3.53
C ASP A 189 -36.47 -20.39 2.01
N GLU A 190 -36.26 -19.13 1.58
CA GLU A 190 -36.15 -18.78 0.16
C GLU A 190 -34.69 -18.75 -0.38
N ASP A 191 -33.65 -18.69 0.47
CA ASP A 191 -32.23 -18.58 0.05
C ASP A 191 -31.29 -19.25 1.10
N PRO A 192 -31.15 -20.58 1.09
CA PRO A 192 -30.33 -21.31 2.06
C PRO A 192 -28.83 -21.01 1.89
N TYR A 193 -28.15 -20.61 2.97
CA TYR A 193 -26.70 -20.38 3.03
C TYR A 193 -26.09 -20.80 4.37
N CYS A 194 -24.76 -20.83 4.45
CA CYS A 194 -24.04 -21.00 5.72
C CYS A 194 -23.01 -19.89 5.97
N ALA A 195 -22.67 -19.67 7.23
CA ALA A 195 -21.56 -18.82 7.66
C ALA A 195 -20.34 -19.69 8.00
N LEU A 196 -19.16 -19.21 7.63
CA LEU A 196 -17.86 -19.73 8.07
C LEU A 196 -17.14 -18.60 8.81
N VAL A 197 -16.75 -18.83 10.06
CA VAL A 197 -16.18 -17.80 10.94
C VAL A 197 -14.75 -18.19 11.30
N VAL A 198 -13.80 -17.56 10.62
CA VAL A 198 -12.36 -17.75 10.83
C VAL A 198 -11.90 -16.76 11.91
N ILE A 199 -11.70 -17.27 13.13
CA ILE A 199 -11.14 -16.47 14.23
C ILE A 199 -9.64 -16.69 14.29
N THR A 200 -8.85 -15.63 14.18
CA THR A 200 -7.39 -15.70 14.29
C THR A 200 -6.89 -15.14 15.61
N ASP A 201 -5.68 -15.55 16.00
CA ASP A 201 -4.90 -14.78 16.97
C ASP A 201 -4.49 -13.41 16.37
N PRO A 202 -4.06 -12.43 17.18
CA PRO A 202 -3.72 -11.09 16.69
C PRO A 202 -2.66 -11.05 15.59
N ALA A 203 -1.78 -12.06 15.54
CA ALA A 203 -0.74 -12.18 14.52
C ALA A 203 -1.22 -12.87 13.22
N ALA A 204 -2.49 -13.30 13.15
CA ALA A 204 -3.06 -14.07 12.05
C ALA A 204 -2.31 -15.37 11.70
N THR A 205 -1.61 -15.97 12.68
CA THR A 205 -0.76 -17.16 12.47
C THR A 205 -1.48 -18.47 12.77
N ARG A 206 -2.51 -18.40 13.62
CA ARG A 206 -3.28 -19.56 14.08
C ARG A 206 -4.77 -19.27 13.99
N VAL A 207 -5.56 -20.29 13.66
CA VAL A 207 -7.02 -20.21 13.54
C VAL A 207 -7.66 -21.01 14.67
N LEU A 208 -8.61 -20.40 15.38
CA LEU A 208 -9.44 -21.09 16.36
C LEU A 208 -10.38 -22.04 15.63
N MET A 209 -10.23 -23.33 15.88
CA MET A 209 -11.02 -24.38 15.26
C MET A 209 -11.60 -25.30 16.32
N HIS A 210 -12.77 -25.86 16.04
CA HIS A 210 -13.32 -26.97 16.80
C HIS A 210 -13.17 -28.30 16.06
N LEU A 211 -13.03 -29.41 16.79
CA LEU A 211 -13.12 -30.74 16.22
C LEU A 211 -14.59 -31.16 16.21
N ARG A 212 -15.19 -31.26 15.02
CA ARG A 212 -16.60 -31.59 14.86
C ARG A 212 -16.94 -32.96 15.46
N ASP A 213 -18.19 -33.08 15.89
CA ASP A 213 -18.75 -34.33 16.38
C ASP A 213 -18.71 -35.42 15.29
N ASP A 214 -18.48 -36.67 15.72
CA ASP A 214 -18.42 -37.83 14.82
C ASP A 214 -19.76 -38.56 14.82
N ARG A 215 -20.80 -37.90 14.30
CA ARG A 215 -22.18 -38.41 14.24
C ARG A 215 -22.66 -38.54 12.80
N VAL A 216 -23.40 -39.61 12.52
CA VAL A 216 -24.01 -39.87 11.22
C VAL A 216 -25.03 -38.76 10.89
N GLY A 217 -24.90 -38.15 9.71
CA GLY A 217 -25.79 -37.10 9.22
C GLY A 217 -25.27 -35.68 9.40
N LEU A 218 -24.18 -35.48 10.15
CA LEU A 218 -23.46 -34.19 10.16
C LEU A 218 -22.65 -34.02 8.88
N TRP A 219 -22.52 -32.77 8.43
CA TRP A 219 -21.59 -32.41 7.37
C TRP A 219 -20.14 -32.44 7.91
N ALA A 220 -19.24 -33.09 7.18
CA ALA A 220 -17.83 -33.31 7.52
C ALA A 220 -17.56 -33.78 8.98
N PRO A 221 -18.18 -34.90 9.42
CA PRO A 221 -18.04 -35.37 10.80
C PRO A 221 -16.60 -35.77 11.12
N GLY A 222 -16.15 -35.50 12.35
CA GLY A 222 -14.80 -35.85 12.81
C GLY A 222 -13.66 -35.04 12.19
N THR A 223 -13.96 -33.92 11.51
CA THR A 223 -12.95 -32.99 10.97
C THR A 223 -12.82 -31.74 11.86
N TRP A 224 -11.65 -31.10 11.83
CA TRP A 224 -11.47 -29.75 12.35
C TRP A 224 -12.09 -28.74 11.39
N ALA A 225 -12.71 -27.69 11.93
CA ALA A 225 -13.26 -26.59 11.16
C ALA A 225 -13.22 -25.29 11.97
N PRO A 226 -13.13 -24.12 11.32
CA PRO A 226 -13.54 -22.86 11.92
C PRO A 226 -15.00 -22.91 12.35
N MET A 227 -15.40 -21.95 13.18
CA MET A 227 -16.76 -21.85 13.70
C MET A 227 -17.76 -21.55 12.58
N GLY A 228 -19.03 -21.83 12.82
CA GLY A 228 -20.11 -21.47 11.90
C GLY A 228 -21.05 -22.61 11.53
N GLY A 229 -22.15 -22.22 10.90
CA GLY A 229 -23.25 -23.12 10.61
C GLY A 229 -24.25 -22.54 9.60
N GLY A 230 -25.35 -23.25 9.42
CA GLY A 230 -26.40 -22.89 8.46
C GLY A 230 -27.26 -21.73 8.97
N ALA A 231 -27.85 -20.97 8.05
CA ALA A 231 -28.83 -19.96 8.41
C ALA A 231 -30.06 -20.60 9.08
N GLU A 232 -30.52 -20.01 10.18
CA GLU A 232 -31.78 -20.33 10.84
C GLU A 232 -32.88 -19.33 10.45
N PRO A 233 -34.18 -19.69 10.55
CA PRO A 233 -35.29 -18.78 10.21
C PRO A 233 -35.26 -17.42 10.93
N GLU A 234 -34.64 -17.37 12.10
CA GLU A 234 -34.50 -16.21 12.97
C GLU A 234 -33.31 -15.31 12.59
N ASP A 235 -32.38 -15.82 11.76
CA ASP A 235 -31.21 -15.07 11.32
C ASP A 235 -31.61 -14.00 10.29
N THR A 236 -31.34 -12.74 10.62
CA THR A 236 -31.72 -11.61 9.76
C THR A 236 -30.84 -11.51 8.51
N ASP A 237 -29.59 -11.96 8.58
CA ASP A 237 -28.60 -11.94 7.51
C ASP A 237 -27.42 -12.89 7.83
N PRO A 238 -26.44 -13.06 6.91
CA PRO A 238 -25.29 -13.93 7.18
C PRO A 238 -24.39 -13.50 8.34
N HIS A 239 -24.36 -12.21 8.69
CA HIS A 239 -23.60 -11.71 9.84
C HIS A 239 -24.28 -12.11 11.15
N ALA A 240 -25.61 -12.03 11.20
CA ALA A 240 -26.42 -12.53 12.32
C ALA A 240 -26.20 -14.04 12.52
N THR A 241 -26.23 -14.83 11.43
CA THR A 241 -25.88 -16.26 11.46
C THR A 241 -24.47 -16.45 12.04
N ALA A 242 -23.46 -15.75 11.52
CA ALA A 242 -22.08 -15.85 11.99
C ALA A 242 -21.93 -15.54 13.49
N ARG A 243 -22.62 -14.50 13.98
CA ARG A 243 -22.61 -14.11 15.39
C ARG A 243 -23.33 -15.12 16.27
N ARG A 244 -24.47 -15.64 15.84
CA ARG A 244 -25.23 -16.66 16.56
C ARG A 244 -24.39 -17.92 16.72
N GLU A 245 -23.84 -18.44 15.62
CA GLU A 245 -23.01 -19.64 15.63
C GLU A 245 -21.78 -19.46 16.53
N LEU A 246 -21.09 -18.32 16.43
CA LEU A 246 -19.94 -18.04 17.28
C LEU A 246 -20.30 -17.95 18.79
N HIS A 247 -21.47 -17.42 19.11
CA HIS A 247 -22.00 -17.43 20.47
C HIS A 247 -22.37 -18.84 20.92
N GLU A 248 -23.11 -19.57 20.10
CA GLU A 248 -23.63 -20.89 20.44
C GLU A 248 -22.49 -21.86 20.65
N GLU A 249 -21.55 -21.97 19.69
CA GLU A 249 -20.48 -22.97 19.70
C GLU A 249 -19.46 -22.72 20.82
N VAL A 250 -19.08 -21.46 21.08
CA VAL A 250 -17.97 -21.14 21.99
C VAL A 250 -18.17 -19.93 22.92
N GLY A 251 -19.33 -19.25 22.87
CA GLY A 251 -19.66 -18.15 23.78
C GLY A 251 -18.94 -16.83 23.50
N LEU A 252 -18.44 -16.61 22.28
CA LEU A 252 -17.69 -15.40 21.93
C LEU A 252 -18.63 -14.31 21.36
N ASP A 253 -19.15 -13.46 22.25
CA ASP A 253 -20.11 -12.39 21.89
C ASP A 253 -19.49 -11.09 21.37
N ARG A 254 -18.24 -10.83 21.74
CA ARG A 254 -17.59 -9.51 21.61
C ARG A 254 -16.54 -9.45 20.52
N VAL A 255 -16.38 -10.52 19.74
CA VAL A 255 -15.46 -10.52 18.61
C VAL A 255 -16.13 -9.78 17.45
N ALA A 256 -15.46 -8.74 16.96
CA ALA A 256 -15.90 -8.06 15.75
C ALA A 256 -15.70 -8.99 14.56
N LEU A 257 -16.73 -9.13 13.72
CA LEU A 257 -16.70 -9.97 12.53
C LEU A 257 -16.73 -9.12 11.28
N THR A 258 -15.73 -9.34 10.42
CA THR A 258 -15.56 -8.75 9.09
C THR A 258 -16.07 -9.76 8.06
N HIS A 259 -16.98 -9.37 7.16
CA HIS A 259 -17.31 -10.23 6.02
C HIS A 259 -16.13 -10.21 5.02
N MET A 260 -15.63 -11.38 4.65
CA MET A 260 -14.44 -11.51 3.79
C MET A 260 -14.83 -11.76 2.33
N PHE A 261 -15.71 -12.73 2.10
CA PHE A 261 -16.22 -13.06 0.77
C PHE A 261 -17.45 -13.97 0.86
N SER A 262 -18.12 -14.12 -0.28
CA SER A 262 -19.13 -15.15 -0.49
C SER A 262 -18.77 -16.06 -1.64
N THR A 263 -19.04 -17.35 -1.48
CA THR A 263 -18.70 -18.39 -2.44
C THR A 263 -19.82 -19.44 -2.50
N HIS A 264 -19.76 -20.33 -3.50
CA HIS A 264 -20.61 -21.52 -3.54
C HIS A 264 -19.73 -22.74 -3.36
N THR A 265 -19.82 -23.35 -2.19
CA THR A 265 -18.93 -24.43 -1.77
C THR A 265 -19.76 -25.68 -1.49
N ASP A 266 -19.38 -26.81 -2.08
CA ASP A 266 -20.11 -28.09 -1.99
C ASP A 266 -21.61 -28.00 -2.37
N GLY A 267 -21.93 -27.10 -3.31
CA GLY A 267 -23.29 -26.90 -3.80
C GLY A 267 -24.17 -26.02 -2.90
N TYR A 268 -23.57 -25.33 -1.91
CA TYR A 268 -24.28 -24.45 -0.98
C TYR A 268 -23.63 -23.05 -0.94
N PRO A 269 -24.41 -21.96 -0.94
CA PRO A 269 -23.88 -20.62 -0.69
C PRO A 269 -23.23 -20.53 0.69
N ARG A 270 -22.02 -19.98 0.76
CA ARG A 270 -21.25 -19.79 2.00
C ARG A 270 -20.75 -18.36 2.10
N HIS A 271 -20.85 -17.79 3.30
CA HIS A 271 -20.35 -16.47 3.65
C HIS A 271 -19.20 -16.62 4.65
N ALA A 272 -17.99 -16.23 4.25
CA ALA A 272 -16.82 -16.28 5.11
C ALA A 272 -16.67 -14.97 5.88
N PHE A 273 -16.41 -15.08 7.18
CA PHE A 273 -16.16 -13.98 8.10
C PHE A 273 -14.82 -14.17 8.79
N HIS A 274 -14.18 -13.06 9.14
CA HIS A 274 -12.96 -13.03 9.94
C HIS A 274 -13.18 -12.26 11.24
N GLY A 275 -12.60 -12.75 12.33
CA GLY A 275 -12.50 -12.01 13.58
C GLY A 275 -11.16 -12.26 14.26
N VAL A 276 -10.80 -11.38 15.19
CA VAL A 276 -9.56 -11.49 15.97
C VAL A 276 -9.88 -11.69 17.44
N TRP A 277 -9.21 -12.66 18.08
CA TRP A 277 -9.37 -12.94 19.50
C TRP A 277 -8.04 -13.38 20.12
N ASP A 278 -7.63 -12.75 21.23
CA ASP A 278 -6.33 -13.01 21.89
C ASP A 278 -6.42 -13.96 23.12
N GLY A 279 -7.60 -14.54 23.36
CA GLY A 279 -7.83 -15.34 24.56
C GLY A 279 -7.33 -16.78 24.48
N ASP A 280 -7.46 -17.51 25.59
CA ASP A 280 -7.09 -18.91 25.68
C ASP A 280 -8.31 -19.81 25.37
N PRO A 281 -8.27 -20.66 24.32
CA PRO A 281 -9.36 -21.58 23.99
C PRO A 281 -9.83 -22.46 25.15
N ASN A 282 -8.94 -22.81 26.08
CA ASN A 282 -9.27 -23.64 27.25
C ASN A 282 -10.20 -22.93 28.25
N THR A 283 -10.38 -21.61 28.10
CA THR A 283 -11.30 -20.82 28.93
C THR A 283 -12.72 -20.78 28.38
N LEU A 284 -12.91 -21.22 27.14
CA LEU A 284 -14.22 -21.22 26.48
C LEU A 284 -14.98 -22.52 26.78
N THR A 285 -16.30 -22.41 26.81
CA THR A 285 -17.18 -23.59 26.93
C THR A 285 -17.60 -24.01 25.52
N LEU A 286 -17.03 -25.11 25.04
CA LEU A 286 -17.45 -25.72 23.79
C LEU A 286 -18.80 -26.43 23.99
N THR A 287 -19.83 -25.97 23.30
CA THR A 287 -21.17 -26.57 23.37
C THR A 287 -21.42 -27.58 22.23
N GLU A 288 -20.77 -27.35 21.08
CA GLU A 288 -20.81 -28.21 19.90
C GLU A 288 -19.39 -28.58 19.43
N GLY A 289 -19.15 -29.89 19.27
CA GLY A 289 -17.83 -30.45 18.95
C GLY A 289 -17.16 -31.12 20.15
N ARG A 290 -15.97 -31.68 19.92
CA ARG A 290 -15.25 -32.55 20.88
C ARG A 290 -13.95 -31.96 21.40
N ALA A 291 -13.38 -30.98 20.71
CA ALA A 291 -12.16 -30.29 21.08
C ALA A 291 -12.15 -28.88 20.48
N LEU A 292 -11.39 -27.98 21.10
CA LEU A 292 -11.24 -26.59 20.68
C LEU A 292 -9.76 -26.20 20.81
N ALA A 293 -9.18 -25.64 19.76
CA ALA A 293 -7.78 -25.23 19.79
C ALA A 293 -7.48 -24.16 18.74
N PHE A 294 -6.44 -23.37 18.98
CA PHE A 294 -5.77 -22.62 17.93
C PHE A 294 -4.85 -23.58 17.14
N ILE A 295 -5.07 -23.67 15.84
CA ILE A 295 -4.29 -24.51 14.92
C ILE A 295 -3.45 -23.59 14.01
N PRO A 296 -2.11 -23.72 14.02
CA PRO A 296 -1.26 -23.03 13.05
C PRO A 296 -1.61 -23.40 11.61
N ARG A 297 -1.50 -22.42 10.70
CA ARG A 297 -1.74 -22.65 9.26
C ARG A 297 -0.90 -23.83 8.72
N ASP A 298 0.36 -23.90 9.11
CA ASP A 298 1.31 -24.95 8.66
C ASP A 298 0.94 -26.35 9.16
N ASP A 299 0.12 -26.44 10.20
CA ASP A 299 -0.35 -27.71 10.75
C ASP A 299 -1.67 -28.19 10.12
N PHE A 300 -2.26 -27.44 9.18
CA PHE A 300 -3.50 -27.84 8.51
C PHE A 300 -3.38 -29.21 7.84
N ASP A 301 -2.19 -29.59 7.33
CA ASP A 301 -1.91 -30.91 6.74
C ASP A 301 -1.81 -32.04 7.75
N GLN A 302 -1.66 -31.72 9.02
CA GLN A 302 -1.48 -32.68 10.11
C GLN A 302 -2.80 -33.00 10.82
N VAL A 303 -3.87 -32.26 10.51
CA VAL A 303 -5.21 -32.46 11.09
C VAL A 303 -6.25 -32.79 10.02
N PRO A 304 -7.28 -33.59 10.33
CA PRO A 304 -8.34 -33.90 9.37
C PRO A 304 -9.20 -32.64 9.13
N LEU A 305 -9.01 -31.97 8.00
CA LEU A 305 -9.81 -30.82 7.55
C LEU A 305 -10.58 -31.22 6.28
N HIS A 306 -11.85 -30.78 6.17
CA HIS A 306 -12.57 -30.93 4.91
C HIS A 306 -11.90 -30.06 3.83
N PRO A 307 -11.69 -30.55 2.59
CA PRO A 307 -10.94 -29.81 1.56
C PRO A 307 -11.50 -28.40 1.30
N SER A 308 -12.81 -28.29 1.26
CA SER A 308 -13.48 -27.03 0.99
C SER A 308 -13.44 -26.03 2.15
N THR A 309 -13.44 -26.53 3.40
CA THR A 309 -13.19 -25.71 4.59
C THR A 309 -11.75 -25.21 4.58
N ARG A 310 -10.78 -26.07 4.26
CA ARG A 310 -9.39 -25.65 4.12
C ARG A 310 -9.26 -24.55 3.08
N GLU A 311 -9.77 -24.76 1.87
CA GLU A 311 -9.66 -23.80 0.77
C GLU A 311 -10.21 -22.43 1.16
N ASP A 312 -11.40 -22.38 1.75
CA ASP A 312 -12.01 -21.12 2.17
C ASP A 312 -11.24 -20.48 3.35
N THR A 313 -10.72 -21.27 4.30
CA THR A 313 -9.91 -20.75 5.41
C THR A 313 -8.57 -20.20 4.90
N ASP A 314 -7.88 -20.93 4.02
CA ASP A 314 -6.65 -20.48 3.37
C ASP A 314 -6.89 -19.19 2.59
N ARG A 315 -8.04 -19.08 1.90
CA ARG A 315 -8.42 -17.85 1.19
C ARG A 315 -8.63 -16.68 2.13
N VAL A 316 -9.25 -16.88 3.31
CA VAL A 316 -9.33 -15.83 4.34
C VAL A 316 -7.93 -15.41 4.78
N LEU A 317 -7.04 -16.36 5.11
CA LEU A 317 -5.67 -16.07 5.54
C LEU A 317 -4.83 -15.37 4.45
N ASP A 318 -5.01 -15.75 3.18
CA ASP A 318 -4.33 -15.13 2.04
C ASP A 318 -4.84 -13.70 1.78
N LEU A 319 -6.11 -13.39 2.10
CA LEU A 319 -6.63 -12.02 2.04
C LEU A 319 -6.11 -11.13 3.18
N LEU A 320 -5.87 -11.71 4.36
CA LEU A 320 -5.29 -11.02 5.51
C LEU A 320 -3.76 -10.83 5.37
N THR A 321 -3.11 -11.73 4.64
CA THR A 321 -1.66 -11.79 4.45
C THR A 321 -1.39 -12.19 2.99
N PRO A 322 -1.40 -11.23 2.05
CA PRO A 322 -1.17 -11.52 0.64
C PRO A 322 0.14 -12.29 0.45
N ARG A 323 0.08 -13.44 -0.21
CA ARG A 323 1.29 -14.18 -0.60
C ARG A 323 2.08 -13.33 -1.57
N HIS A 324 3.27 -12.90 -1.16
CA HIS A 324 4.20 -12.21 -2.05
C HIS A 324 4.64 -13.12 -3.21
N PRO A 325 4.90 -12.55 -4.40
CA PRO A 325 5.58 -13.24 -5.50
C PRO A 325 6.95 -13.82 -5.07
N PRO A 326 7.57 -14.72 -5.85
CA PRO A 326 8.66 -15.60 -5.43
C PRO A 326 10.01 -14.93 -5.08
N TYR A 327 10.06 -13.61 -4.92
CA TYR A 327 11.24 -12.86 -4.48
C TYR A 327 10.91 -12.20 -3.13
N GLY A 328 11.52 -12.68 -2.04
CA GLY A 328 11.32 -12.12 -0.70
C GLY A 328 11.70 -10.64 -0.64
N TYR A 329 11.12 -9.88 0.29
CA TYR A 329 11.45 -8.47 0.55
C TYR A 329 12.62 -8.32 1.54
N GLY A 330 13.06 -7.10 1.82
CA GLY A 330 14.01 -6.74 2.87
C GLY A 330 13.48 -5.59 3.73
N THR A 331 14.14 -5.33 4.85
CA THR A 331 13.77 -4.25 5.77
C THR A 331 14.98 -3.47 6.25
N LEU A 332 14.79 -2.17 6.54
CA LEU A 332 15.79 -1.30 7.16
C LEU A 332 15.14 -0.39 8.20
N ALA A 333 15.84 -0.09 9.29
CA ALA A 333 15.44 0.84 10.34
C ALA A 333 16.41 2.02 10.41
N LEU A 334 15.88 3.22 10.15
CA LEU A 334 16.55 4.50 10.36
C LEU A 334 16.20 4.99 11.76
N ILE A 335 17.00 4.60 12.75
CA ILE A 335 16.80 4.98 14.16
C ILE A 335 17.63 6.22 14.45
N ALA A 336 16.99 7.37 14.69
CA ALA A 336 17.67 8.64 14.93
C ALA A 336 17.72 9.02 16.42
N ASP A 337 18.79 9.66 16.87
CA ASP A 337 18.81 10.37 18.16
C ASP A 337 18.18 11.79 18.04
N GLN A 338 18.06 12.50 19.16
CA GLN A 338 17.57 13.88 19.22
C GLN A 338 18.40 14.88 18.41
N ARG A 339 19.61 14.52 18.00
CA ARG A 339 20.48 15.34 17.14
C ARG A 339 20.33 14.96 15.66
N GLY A 340 19.48 13.99 15.32
CA GLY A 340 19.28 13.49 13.96
C GLY A 340 20.38 12.53 13.49
N GLN A 341 21.21 12.01 14.40
CA GLN A 341 22.25 11.05 14.05
C GLN A 341 21.62 9.65 13.96
N LEU A 342 21.97 8.89 12.92
CA LEU A 342 21.44 7.54 12.69
C LEU A 342 22.26 6.50 13.44
N LEU A 343 21.59 5.63 14.19
CA LEU A 343 22.19 4.43 14.75
C LEU A 343 22.50 3.46 13.60
N MET A 344 23.78 3.16 13.41
CA MET A 344 24.24 2.29 12.33
C MET A 344 25.23 1.27 12.87
N HIS A 345 25.28 0.11 12.24
CA HIS A 345 26.30 -0.90 12.49
C HIS A 345 27.35 -0.96 11.38
N LEU A 346 28.55 -1.39 11.72
CA LEU A 346 29.58 -1.79 10.74
C LEU A 346 29.45 -3.30 10.51
N ARG A 347 29.12 -3.69 9.28
CA ARG A 347 28.91 -5.10 8.92
C ARG A 347 30.18 -5.93 9.12
N GLY A 348 29.99 -7.19 9.50
CA GLY A 348 31.07 -8.17 9.64
C GLY A 348 31.64 -8.66 8.30
N ASP A 349 32.65 -9.53 8.37
CA ASP A 349 33.32 -10.17 7.24
C ASP A 349 33.10 -11.70 7.21
N GLY A 350 32.04 -12.17 7.86
CA GLY A 350 31.70 -13.59 7.99
C GLY A 350 31.14 -14.23 6.70
N PRO A 351 31.09 -15.58 6.64
CA PRO A 351 30.53 -16.30 5.51
C PRO A 351 29.04 -15.95 5.32
N GLY A 352 28.67 -15.46 4.13
CA GLY A 352 27.29 -15.10 3.80
C GLY A 352 26.93 -13.62 4.03
N THR A 353 27.80 -12.83 4.66
CA THR A 353 27.58 -11.39 4.82
C THR A 353 27.69 -10.67 3.46
N CYS A 354 26.60 -10.06 3.02
CA CYS A 354 26.61 -9.14 1.88
C CYS A 354 27.26 -7.80 2.29
N TRP A 355 28.06 -7.23 1.38
CA TRP A 355 28.76 -5.95 1.58
C TRP A 355 29.56 -5.88 2.90
N PRO A 356 30.54 -6.78 3.10
CA PRO A 356 31.37 -6.75 4.31
C PRO A 356 32.12 -5.41 4.42
N ASP A 357 32.45 -5.01 5.65
CA ASP A 357 33.18 -3.77 5.96
C ASP A 357 32.47 -2.47 5.54
N THR A 358 31.13 -2.51 5.45
CA THR A 358 30.31 -1.32 5.17
C THR A 358 29.40 -0.95 6.34
N TRP A 359 29.12 0.34 6.51
CA TRP A 359 28.13 0.85 7.44
C TRP A 359 26.72 0.69 6.85
N SER A 360 25.77 0.27 7.68
CA SER A 360 24.38 0.07 7.30
C SER A 360 23.44 0.46 8.44
N PRO A 361 22.24 0.96 8.14
CA PRO A 361 21.13 0.90 9.09
C PRO A 361 20.83 -0.55 9.47
N ASN A 362 20.24 -0.74 10.64
CA ASN A 362 19.81 -2.05 11.12
C ASN A 362 18.71 -2.64 10.24
N GLY A 363 18.66 -3.96 10.11
CA GLY A 363 17.60 -4.64 9.37
C GLY A 363 18.08 -5.80 8.52
N GLY A 364 17.11 -6.59 8.06
CA GLY A 364 17.39 -7.83 7.37
C GLY A 364 16.21 -8.37 6.57
N LYS A 365 16.24 -9.67 6.35
CA LYS A 365 15.32 -10.40 5.47
C LYS A 365 14.20 -11.03 6.28
N PRO A 366 13.02 -11.24 5.68
CA PRO A 366 11.95 -11.93 6.37
C PRO A 366 12.32 -13.37 6.66
N GLU A 367 11.98 -13.81 7.86
CA GLU A 367 11.90 -15.19 8.27
C GLU A 367 10.47 -15.71 8.18
N ALA A 368 10.30 -17.04 8.14
CA ALA A 368 8.98 -17.67 7.98
C ALA A 368 7.98 -17.29 9.08
N ALA A 369 8.48 -16.92 10.27
CA ALA A 369 7.65 -16.53 11.42
C ALA A 369 7.32 -15.02 11.45
N ASP A 370 7.87 -14.21 10.55
CA ASP A 370 7.68 -12.76 10.58
C ASP A 370 6.27 -12.36 10.13
N ALA A 371 5.60 -11.54 10.93
CA ALA A 371 4.30 -10.94 10.61
C ALA A 371 4.46 -9.75 9.64
N GLY A 372 4.95 -10.02 8.43
CA GLY A 372 5.19 -9.02 7.40
C GLY A 372 6.39 -8.09 7.69
N PRO A 373 6.61 -7.05 6.87
CA PRO A 373 7.80 -6.20 6.95
C PRO A 373 7.99 -5.53 8.31
N ARG A 374 6.90 -5.20 8.99
CA ARG A 374 6.95 -4.64 10.35
C ARG A 374 7.44 -5.67 11.37
N GLY A 375 6.94 -6.90 11.29
CA GLY A 375 7.40 -8.00 12.15
C GLY A 375 8.89 -8.29 11.93
N THR A 376 9.30 -8.36 10.67
CA THR A 376 10.72 -8.54 10.29
C THR A 376 11.59 -7.46 10.91
N ILE A 377 11.28 -6.18 10.71
CA ILE A 377 12.19 -5.13 11.19
C ILE A 377 12.25 -5.05 12.72
N VAL A 378 11.14 -5.34 13.43
CA VAL A 378 11.13 -5.37 14.90
C VAL A 378 12.01 -6.50 15.41
N ARG A 379 11.92 -7.70 14.81
CA ARG A 379 12.82 -8.82 15.12
C ARG A 379 14.27 -8.46 14.84
N GLU A 380 14.58 -7.96 13.65
CA GLU A 380 15.95 -7.63 13.24
C GLU A 380 16.59 -6.58 14.15
N VAL A 381 15.87 -5.52 14.53
CA VAL A 381 16.37 -4.51 15.47
C VAL A 381 16.62 -5.10 16.86
N HIS A 382 15.72 -5.96 17.35
CA HIS A 382 15.93 -6.67 18.61
C HIS A 382 17.14 -7.59 18.55
N GLU A 383 17.26 -8.40 17.50
CA GLU A 383 18.33 -9.36 17.33
C GLU A 383 19.68 -8.66 17.20
N GLU A 384 19.81 -7.69 16.29
CA GLU A 384 21.08 -7.04 15.98
C GLU A 384 21.59 -6.16 17.13
N VAL A 385 20.72 -5.40 17.80
CA VAL A 385 21.13 -4.36 18.76
C VAL A 385 20.42 -4.41 20.11
N GLY A 386 19.47 -5.33 20.32
CA GLY A 386 18.80 -5.53 21.61
C GLY A 386 17.79 -4.46 21.98
N LEU A 387 17.29 -3.69 21.00
CA LEU A 387 16.25 -2.69 21.21
C LEU A 387 14.88 -3.27 20.88
N ASP A 388 13.92 -3.12 21.79
CA ASP A 388 12.55 -3.54 21.58
C ASP A 388 11.72 -2.45 20.88
N GLU A 389 10.57 -2.81 20.33
CA GLU A 389 9.66 -1.85 19.68
C GLU A 389 9.27 -0.69 20.61
N ALA A 390 9.15 -0.96 21.91
CA ALA A 390 8.85 0.05 22.93
C ALA A 390 9.97 1.09 23.10
N ASP A 391 11.21 0.77 22.72
CA ASP A 391 12.36 1.66 22.83
C ASP A 391 12.49 2.60 21.63
N VAL A 392 12.14 2.14 20.43
CA VAL A 392 12.42 2.83 19.16
C VAL A 392 11.18 3.36 18.42
N SER A 393 9.98 2.86 18.72
CA SER A 393 8.71 3.24 18.09
C SER A 393 8.77 3.29 16.55
N LEU A 394 8.96 2.12 15.92
CA LEU A 394 9.11 2.02 14.47
C LEU A 394 7.82 2.31 13.70
N SER A 395 7.90 3.21 12.72
CA SER A 395 6.85 3.50 11.75
C SER A 395 7.40 3.39 10.33
N HIS A 396 6.60 2.87 9.39
CA HIS A 396 7.01 2.80 7.99
C HIS A 396 7.23 4.21 7.45
N LEU A 397 8.33 4.41 6.72
CA LEU A 397 8.71 5.68 6.12
C LEU A 397 8.53 5.66 4.61
N PHE A 398 9.11 4.69 3.91
CA PHE A 398 8.92 4.47 2.48
C PHE A 398 9.30 3.05 2.08
N THR A 399 8.92 2.64 0.87
CA THR A 399 9.33 1.36 0.27
C THR A 399 10.19 1.64 -0.95
N HIS A 400 11.37 1.03 -1.02
CA HIS A 400 12.23 1.06 -2.20
C HIS A 400 11.99 -0.20 -3.04
N ALA A 401 11.76 -0.03 -4.34
CA ALA A 401 11.69 -1.13 -5.29
C ALA A 401 12.96 -1.13 -6.16
N ALA A 402 13.69 -2.25 -6.13
CA ALA A 402 14.83 -2.46 -7.03
C ALA A 402 14.37 -2.87 -8.43
N ASP A 403 15.24 -2.73 -9.43
CA ASP A 403 14.95 -3.07 -10.84
C ASP A 403 14.57 -4.54 -11.05
N ASP A 404 15.01 -5.43 -10.16
CA ASP A 404 14.68 -6.86 -10.16
C ASP A 404 13.35 -7.19 -9.46
N GLY A 405 12.63 -6.16 -8.99
CA GLY A 405 11.38 -6.28 -8.26
C GLY A 405 11.54 -6.54 -6.76
N HIS A 406 12.77 -6.58 -6.22
CA HIS A 406 12.98 -6.73 -4.78
C HIS A 406 12.52 -5.48 -4.04
N LEU A 407 11.63 -5.66 -3.06
CA LEU A 407 11.13 -4.57 -2.21
C LEU A 407 11.96 -4.47 -0.93
N THR A 408 12.34 -3.25 -0.53
CA THR A 408 12.92 -2.95 0.77
C THR A 408 12.04 -1.95 1.52
N TYR A 409 11.47 -2.37 2.64
CA TYR A 409 10.64 -1.53 3.50
C TYR A 409 11.54 -0.79 4.50
N VAL A 410 11.50 0.53 4.46
CA VAL A 410 12.32 1.38 5.33
C VAL A 410 11.44 1.98 6.41
N PHE A 411 11.82 1.76 7.66
CA PHE A 411 11.13 2.24 8.85
C PHE A 411 11.95 3.36 9.50
N ARG A 412 11.27 4.33 10.09
CA ARG A 412 11.87 5.35 10.96
C ARG A 412 11.57 5.03 12.41
N GLY A 413 12.54 5.30 13.28
CA GLY A 413 12.41 5.22 14.73
C GLY A 413 13.27 6.28 15.40
N THR A 414 13.12 6.40 16.72
CA THR A 414 13.90 7.34 17.53
C THR A 414 14.44 6.67 18.76
N TRP A 415 15.71 6.90 19.11
CA TRP A 415 16.31 6.38 20.33
C TRP A 415 17.50 7.23 20.79
N ASP A 416 17.55 7.56 22.08
CA ASP A 416 18.47 8.55 22.67
C ASP A 416 19.49 7.94 23.65
N GLY A 417 19.80 6.65 23.54
CA GLY A 417 20.73 5.98 24.44
C GLY A 417 22.21 6.06 24.02
N ASP A 418 23.07 5.35 24.75
CA ASP A 418 24.49 5.21 24.40
C ASP A 418 24.70 3.89 23.63
N PRO A 419 25.10 3.93 22.34
CA PRO A 419 25.32 2.71 21.54
C PRO A 419 26.30 1.72 22.19
N ASN A 420 27.24 2.18 23.00
CA ASN A 420 28.21 1.33 23.69
C ASN A 420 27.57 0.46 24.80
N THR A 421 26.32 0.74 25.16
CA THR A 421 25.55 -0.05 26.14
C THR A 421 24.77 -1.19 25.49
N LEU A 422 24.63 -1.18 24.16
CA LEU A 422 23.92 -2.20 23.40
C LEU A 422 24.82 -3.39 23.12
N THR A 423 24.23 -4.59 23.11
CA THR A 423 24.94 -5.81 22.72
C THR A 423 24.76 -6.02 21.23
N LEU A 424 25.81 -5.75 20.46
CA LEU A 424 25.83 -6.03 19.03
C LEU A 424 26.02 -7.54 18.82
N THR A 425 24.99 -8.22 18.31
CA THR A 425 25.05 -9.66 18.01
C THR A 425 25.58 -9.94 16.61
N GLU A 426 25.28 -9.05 15.66
CA GLU A 426 25.75 -9.09 14.28
C GLU A 426 26.46 -7.78 13.90
N GLY A 427 27.69 -7.88 13.38
CA GLY A 427 28.54 -6.74 13.02
C GLY A 427 29.77 -6.59 13.90
N ARG A 428 30.56 -5.54 13.66
CA ARG A 428 31.84 -5.28 14.33
C ARG A 428 31.88 -3.99 15.14
N ALA A 429 30.98 -3.05 14.86
CA ALA A 429 30.87 -1.80 15.59
C ALA A 429 29.44 -1.25 15.48
N LEU A 430 29.03 -0.46 16.47
CA LEU A 430 27.77 0.28 16.48
C LEU A 430 28.08 1.73 16.82
N ALA A 431 27.49 2.68 16.10
CA ALA A 431 27.68 4.09 16.37
C ALA A 431 26.53 4.93 15.84
N PHE A 432 26.34 6.10 16.45
CA PHE A 432 25.59 7.17 15.82
C PHE A 432 26.42 7.80 14.70
N VAL A 433 25.79 7.97 13.54
CA VAL A 433 26.38 8.52 12.33
C VAL A 433 25.55 9.72 11.91
N ASP A 434 26.21 10.87 11.82
CA ASP A 434 25.55 12.05 11.25
C ASP A 434 25.25 11.77 9.76
N PRO A 435 23.99 11.94 9.30
CA PRO A 435 23.65 11.87 7.89
C PRO A 435 24.52 12.77 6.99
N GLN A 436 25.08 13.85 7.53
CA GLN A 436 26.01 14.73 6.82
C GLN A 436 27.39 14.08 6.60
N ASP A 437 27.77 13.08 7.40
CA ASP A 437 29.06 12.40 7.31
C ASP A 437 28.99 11.11 6.48
N LEU A 438 27.84 10.80 5.86
CA LEU A 438 27.65 9.57 5.07
C LEU A 438 28.58 9.51 3.86
N GLY A 439 28.98 10.66 3.30
CA GLY A 439 29.86 10.75 2.12
C GLY A 439 31.19 10.01 2.28
N ASP A 440 31.74 9.98 3.51
CA ASP A 440 33.06 9.44 3.79
C ASP A 440 33.03 7.98 4.29
N ARG A 441 31.83 7.41 4.48
CA ARG A 441 31.68 6.05 5.00
C ARG A 441 31.51 5.02 3.89
N PRO A 442 32.19 3.85 3.96
CA PRO A 442 31.91 2.75 3.06
C PRO A 442 30.50 2.23 3.33
N MET A 443 29.62 2.24 2.33
CA MET A 443 28.22 1.87 2.44
C MET A 443 27.77 1.17 1.17
N SER A 444 26.79 0.27 1.27
CA SER A 444 26.10 -0.24 0.07
C SER A 444 25.26 0.88 -0.58
N PRO A 445 24.98 0.81 -1.89
CA PRO A 445 24.14 1.81 -2.57
C PRO A 445 22.76 1.98 -1.90
N LEU A 446 22.11 0.87 -1.53
CA LEU A 446 20.80 0.90 -0.88
C LEU A 446 20.85 1.51 0.52
N ALA A 447 21.83 1.15 1.34
CA ALA A 447 21.97 1.72 2.68
C ALA A 447 22.21 3.23 2.62
N ARG A 448 23.02 3.69 1.65
CA ARG A 448 23.27 5.11 1.42
C ARG A 448 22.02 5.83 0.96
N TYR A 449 21.32 5.29 -0.05
CA TYR A 449 20.07 5.84 -0.54
C TYR A 449 19.04 5.97 0.59
N ALA A 450 18.87 4.91 1.39
CA ALA A 450 17.88 4.90 2.46
C ALA A 450 18.19 5.94 3.54
N ALA A 451 19.45 6.05 3.97
CA ALA A 451 19.86 7.05 4.95
C ALA A 451 19.66 8.49 4.44
N LEU A 452 20.02 8.77 3.18
CA LEU A 452 19.81 10.09 2.57
C LEU A 452 18.32 10.41 2.39
N ARG A 453 17.50 9.42 2.01
CA ARG A 453 16.05 9.61 1.87
C ARG A 453 15.37 9.82 3.21
N GLY A 454 15.83 9.15 4.26
CA GLY A 454 15.41 9.42 5.63
C GLY A 454 15.67 10.87 6.05
N LEU A 455 16.91 11.34 5.85
CA LEU A 455 17.28 12.73 6.09
C LEU A 455 16.40 13.70 5.29
N ALA A 456 16.17 13.42 4.00
CA ALA A 456 15.34 14.28 3.17
C ALA A 456 13.90 14.36 3.67
N ALA A 457 13.29 13.26 4.10
CA ALA A 457 11.96 13.28 4.69
C ALA A 457 11.88 14.20 5.92
N GLU A 458 12.88 14.17 6.79
CA GLU A 458 12.95 15.07 7.96
C GLU A 458 13.12 16.54 7.56
N LEU A 459 13.95 16.81 6.55
CA LEU A 459 14.17 18.16 6.01
C LEU A 459 12.91 18.72 5.32
N GLU A 460 12.18 17.88 4.59
CA GLU A 460 10.90 18.19 3.96
C GLU A 460 9.84 18.54 5.03
N ASP A 461 9.68 17.67 6.04
CA ASP A 461 8.79 17.90 7.19
C ASP A 461 9.13 19.22 7.90
N GLN A 462 10.41 19.51 8.11
CA GLN A 462 10.84 20.75 8.74
C GLN A 462 10.51 21.97 7.87
N ALA A 463 10.73 21.92 6.56
CA ALA A 463 10.41 23.02 5.67
C ALA A 463 8.91 23.33 5.64
N TYR A 464 8.05 22.30 5.64
CA TYR A 464 6.62 22.51 5.75
C TYR A 464 6.23 23.16 7.08
N ARG A 465 6.86 22.78 8.21
CA ARG A 465 6.67 23.44 9.51
C ARG A 465 7.12 24.91 9.50
N ASP A 466 8.16 25.22 8.74
CA ASP A 466 8.68 26.58 8.57
C ASP A 466 7.82 27.45 7.63
N GLY A 467 6.73 26.90 7.06
CA GLY A 467 5.85 27.61 6.13
C GLY A 467 6.39 27.68 4.70
N ILE A 468 7.34 26.83 4.34
CA ILE A 468 7.80 26.67 2.96
C ILE A 468 6.75 25.89 2.16
N HIS A 469 6.49 26.35 0.94
CA HIS A 469 5.46 25.77 0.09
C HIS A 469 5.99 25.18 -1.23
N ASP A 470 7.22 25.52 -1.61
CA ASP A 470 7.88 25.06 -2.82
C ASP A 470 9.26 24.52 -2.47
N LEU A 471 9.46 23.23 -2.65
CA LEU A 471 10.72 22.55 -2.38
C LEU A 471 11.52 22.41 -3.68
N VAL A 472 12.83 22.64 -3.60
CA VAL A 472 13.75 22.60 -4.74
C VAL A 472 14.96 21.74 -4.36
N ALA A 473 15.33 20.80 -5.21
CA ALA A 473 16.52 19.97 -5.06
C ALA A 473 17.68 20.60 -5.84
N GLY A 474 18.83 20.85 -5.19
CA GLY A 474 20.00 21.44 -5.82
C GLY A 474 21.29 20.69 -5.53
N GLY A 475 22.24 20.77 -6.46
CA GLY A 475 23.51 20.06 -6.38
C GLY A 475 24.74 20.96 -6.43
N LEU A 476 25.64 20.84 -5.45
CA LEU A 476 27.04 21.26 -5.58
C LEU A 476 27.82 20.16 -6.29
N ILE A 477 27.86 20.22 -7.63
CA ILE A 477 28.55 19.22 -8.43
C ILE A 477 30.05 19.54 -8.44
N LEU A 478 30.84 18.72 -7.75
CA LEU A 478 32.27 18.91 -7.57
C LEU A 478 33.08 17.91 -8.40
N HIS A 479 34.05 18.41 -9.16
CA HIS A 479 35.02 17.59 -9.89
C HIS A 479 36.37 18.32 -9.99
N ASP A 480 37.47 17.66 -9.62
CA ASP A 480 38.84 18.23 -9.61
C ASP A 480 38.92 19.62 -8.95
N ASP A 481 38.34 19.74 -7.75
CA ASP A 481 38.24 21.00 -6.97
C ASP A 481 37.52 22.14 -7.71
N ARG A 482 36.63 21.81 -8.65
CA ARG A 482 35.80 22.77 -9.36
C ARG A 482 34.33 22.52 -9.09
N LEU A 483 33.57 23.60 -8.92
CA LEU A 483 32.11 23.60 -8.86
C LEU A 483 31.54 23.86 -10.26
N LEU A 484 30.57 23.06 -10.68
CA LEU A 484 29.76 23.36 -11.87
C LEU A 484 28.66 24.37 -11.55
N VAL A 485 28.58 25.44 -12.34
CA VAL A 485 27.48 26.39 -12.34
C VAL A 485 26.88 26.51 -13.74
N VAL A 486 25.58 26.76 -13.81
CA VAL A 486 24.80 26.93 -15.04
C VAL A 486 24.18 28.32 -15.08
N ARG A 487 23.91 28.83 -16.29
CA ARG A 487 23.34 30.17 -16.51
C ARG A 487 21.93 30.09 -17.09
N ARG A 488 20.98 30.71 -16.39
CA ARG A 488 19.58 30.78 -16.82
C ARG A 488 19.47 31.40 -18.21
N ASN A 489 18.54 30.91 -19.04
CA ASN A 489 18.33 31.52 -20.35
C ASN A 489 18.01 33.01 -20.19
N PRO A 490 18.48 33.88 -21.10
CA PRO A 490 18.26 35.32 -20.99
C PRO A 490 16.78 35.73 -20.96
N ASP A 491 15.91 34.92 -21.55
CA ASP A 491 14.47 35.18 -21.66
C ASP A 491 13.66 34.70 -20.44
N ASP A 492 14.28 34.01 -19.49
CA ASP A 492 13.62 33.49 -18.29
C ASP A 492 13.51 34.52 -17.16
N TYR A 493 12.70 34.20 -16.14
CA TYR A 493 12.72 34.94 -14.87
C TYR A 493 14.14 34.90 -14.27
N LEU A 494 14.67 36.08 -13.92
CA LEU A 494 16.08 36.29 -13.53
C LEU A 494 17.09 35.83 -14.59
N GLY A 495 16.74 35.92 -15.88
CA GLY A 495 17.56 35.49 -17.00
C GLY A 495 18.99 36.07 -16.99
N GLY A 496 19.96 35.24 -17.36
CA GLY A 496 21.38 35.59 -17.35
C GLY A 496 22.08 35.53 -15.99
N THR A 497 21.35 35.25 -14.90
CA THR A 497 21.97 34.90 -13.60
C THR A 497 22.49 33.47 -13.61
N TRP A 498 23.49 33.23 -12.76
CA TRP A 498 24.11 31.91 -12.59
C TRP A 498 23.63 31.24 -11.30
N GLU A 499 23.55 29.92 -11.34
CA GLU A 499 23.09 29.08 -10.25
C GLU A 499 23.77 27.71 -10.27
N THR A 500 23.64 26.98 -9.17
CA THR A 500 23.95 25.55 -9.12
C THR A 500 22.81 24.78 -9.79
N PRO A 501 23.08 23.67 -10.49
CA PRO A 501 22.02 22.86 -11.08
C PRO A 501 20.98 22.46 -10.05
N ALA A 502 19.72 22.77 -10.33
CA ALA A 502 18.65 22.63 -9.35
C ALA A 502 17.27 22.77 -9.97
N GLY A 503 16.34 21.94 -9.53
CA GLY A 503 14.96 22.02 -9.99
C GLY A 503 13.93 21.61 -8.96
N ARG A 504 12.67 21.76 -9.35
CA ARG A 504 11.53 21.57 -8.46
C ARG A 504 11.20 20.09 -8.37
N LEU A 505 10.80 19.65 -7.18
CA LEU A 505 10.27 18.31 -7.00
C LEU A 505 8.99 18.14 -7.83
N GLU A 506 8.85 16.99 -8.47
CA GLU A 506 7.58 16.54 -9.04
C GLU A 506 6.62 16.08 -7.93
N ARG A 507 5.35 15.91 -8.27
CA ARG A 507 4.33 15.54 -7.28
C ARG A 507 4.59 14.12 -6.76
N GLY A 508 4.89 14.00 -5.46
CA GLY A 508 5.15 12.71 -4.80
C GLY A 508 6.62 12.29 -4.82
N GLU A 509 7.47 13.07 -5.48
CA GLU A 509 8.91 12.86 -5.54
C GLU A 509 9.58 13.46 -4.29
N SER A 510 10.69 12.87 -3.82
CA SER A 510 11.52 13.51 -2.78
C SER A 510 12.66 14.32 -3.34
N ILE A 511 13.31 15.07 -2.45
CA ILE A 511 14.56 15.76 -2.77
C ILE A 511 15.62 14.79 -3.32
N ILE A 512 15.72 13.57 -2.77
CA ILE A 512 16.75 12.59 -3.15
C ILE A 512 16.46 11.94 -4.50
N ASP A 513 15.18 11.78 -4.88
CA ASP A 513 14.83 11.25 -6.20
C ASP A 513 14.87 12.34 -7.27
N ALA A 514 14.47 13.57 -6.92
CA ALA A 514 14.48 14.72 -7.82
C ALA A 514 15.91 15.14 -8.21
N LEU A 515 16.84 15.11 -7.26
CA LEU A 515 18.18 15.67 -7.46
C LEU A 515 18.95 15.05 -8.65
N PRO A 516 19.05 13.72 -8.81
CA PRO A 516 19.72 13.13 -9.97
C PRO A 516 19.00 13.41 -11.28
N ARG A 517 17.65 13.42 -11.27
CA ARG A 517 16.83 13.72 -12.45
C ARG A 517 17.08 15.15 -12.92
N GLU A 518 16.94 16.13 -12.04
CA GLU A 518 17.15 17.55 -12.34
C GLU A 518 18.58 17.83 -12.82
N ILE A 519 19.59 17.26 -12.16
CA ILE A 519 20.98 17.40 -12.61
C ILE A 519 21.16 16.79 -14.01
N HIS A 520 20.55 15.64 -14.28
CA HIS A 520 20.64 14.99 -15.58
C HIS A 520 19.95 15.80 -16.67
N GLU A 521 18.77 16.36 -16.41
CA GLU A 521 18.02 17.20 -17.34
C GLU A 521 18.80 18.48 -17.67
N GLU A 522 19.32 19.18 -16.66
CA GLU A 522 19.99 20.47 -16.84
C GLU A 522 21.42 20.36 -17.37
N THR A 523 22.13 19.27 -17.09
CA THR A 523 23.58 19.17 -17.36
C THR A 523 24.00 17.94 -18.15
N GLY A 524 23.11 16.95 -18.31
CA GLY A 524 23.42 15.64 -18.90
C GLY A 524 24.29 14.74 -18.02
N LEU A 525 24.68 15.18 -16.81
CA LEU A 525 25.53 14.40 -15.91
C LEU A 525 24.70 13.39 -15.11
N THR A 526 25.30 12.25 -14.81
CA THR A 526 24.85 11.37 -13.72
C THR A 526 25.77 11.60 -12.53
N VAL A 527 25.20 11.61 -11.33
CA VAL A 527 25.93 11.95 -10.12
C VAL A 527 25.65 10.98 -8.99
N THR A 528 26.65 10.79 -8.14
CA THR A 528 26.49 10.20 -6.82
C THR A 528 26.22 11.31 -5.81
N ILE A 529 25.09 11.21 -5.09
CA ILE A 529 24.73 12.14 -4.01
C ILE A 529 25.60 11.86 -2.79
N GLY A 530 26.25 12.92 -2.29
CA GLY A 530 27.04 12.93 -1.07
C GLY A 530 26.29 13.61 0.08
N ARG A 531 27.02 14.40 0.87
CA ARG A 531 26.48 15.05 2.07
C ARG A 531 25.46 16.14 1.75
N TYR A 532 24.54 16.37 2.68
CA TYR A 532 23.71 17.57 2.70
C TYR A 532 24.57 18.79 3.05
N ALA A 533 24.60 19.78 2.17
CA ALA A 533 25.38 21.02 2.34
C ALA A 533 24.59 22.12 3.08
N GLY A 534 23.25 21.99 3.13
CA GLY A 534 22.36 22.95 3.76
C GLY A 534 21.24 23.40 2.84
N HIS A 535 20.53 24.46 3.24
CA HIS A 535 19.48 25.07 2.42
C HIS A 535 19.51 26.59 2.51
N TYR A 536 18.79 27.22 1.59
CA TYR A 536 18.44 28.63 1.69
C TYR A 536 17.02 28.86 1.17
N ASP A 537 16.40 29.92 1.69
CA ASP A 537 15.03 30.30 1.39
C ASP A 537 15.00 31.53 0.47
N TYR A 538 14.02 31.57 -0.43
CA TYR A 538 13.79 32.70 -1.31
C TYR A 538 12.32 32.80 -1.71
N THR A 539 11.93 33.95 -2.26
CA THR A 539 10.59 34.14 -2.84
C THR A 539 10.66 33.92 -4.34
N ASN A 540 9.90 32.95 -4.87
CA ASN A 540 9.93 32.66 -6.29
C ASN A 540 9.10 33.66 -7.13
N ALA A 541 9.14 33.53 -8.46
CA ALA A 541 8.44 34.40 -9.39
C ALA A 541 6.91 34.52 -9.15
N ARG A 542 6.31 33.53 -8.46
CA ARG A 542 4.88 33.49 -8.12
C ARG A 542 4.59 34.08 -6.73
N GLY A 543 5.58 34.63 -6.04
CA GLY A 543 5.45 35.17 -4.69
C GLY A 543 5.37 34.09 -3.60
N ARG A 544 5.68 32.83 -3.89
CA ARG A 544 5.66 31.74 -2.90
C ARG A 544 7.01 31.59 -2.22
N HIS A 545 6.97 31.18 -0.95
CA HIS A 545 8.14 30.85 -0.16
C HIS A 545 8.70 29.51 -0.62
N SER A 546 9.93 29.54 -1.13
CA SER A 546 10.64 28.38 -1.65
C SER A 546 11.88 28.09 -0.81
N ARG A 547 12.21 26.81 -0.63
CA ARG A 547 13.48 26.36 -0.04
C ARG A 547 14.21 25.48 -1.02
N GLN A 548 15.48 25.78 -1.26
CA GLN A 548 16.37 24.93 -2.03
C GLN A 548 17.28 24.14 -1.09
N PHE A 549 17.14 22.81 -1.12
CA PHE A 549 17.99 21.88 -0.40
C PHE A 549 19.17 21.51 -1.27
N VAL A 550 20.37 21.71 -0.75
CA VAL A 550 21.59 21.57 -1.53
C VAL A 550 22.40 20.40 -1.01
N PHE A 551 22.77 19.48 -1.90
CA PHE A 551 23.63 18.33 -1.61
C PHE A 551 24.94 18.44 -2.39
N VAL A 552 26.03 17.94 -1.82
CA VAL A 552 27.27 17.76 -2.56
C VAL A 552 27.13 16.56 -3.48
N CYS A 553 27.43 16.73 -4.75
CA CYS A 553 27.33 15.69 -5.77
C CYS A 553 28.69 15.47 -6.42
N THR A 554 29.04 14.21 -6.66
CA THR A 554 30.22 13.85 -7.47
C THR A 554 29.74 13.28 -8.78
N PRO A 555 30.18 13.80 -9.94
CA PRO A 555 29.78 13.23 -11.22
C PRO A 555 30.44 11.87 -11.43
N ASP A 556 29.66 10.88 -11.87
CA ASP A 556 30.18 9.53 -12.12
C ASP A 556 31.17 9.53 -13.30
N LYS A 557 31.00 10.50 -14.21
CA LYS A 557 31.91 10.79 -15.32
C LYS A 557 32.06 12.30 -15.49
N PRO A 558 33.25 12.80 -15.85
CA PRO A 558 33.55 14.23 -15.91
C PRO A 558 32.89 15.00 -17.07
N GLY A 559 32.12 14.35 -17.94
CA GLY A 559 31.40 15.01 -19.03
C GLY A 559 31.26 14.16 -20.30
N PRO A 560 30.74 14.78 -21.39
CA PRO A 560 30.52 16.23 -21.56
C PRO A 560 29.31 16.78 -20.79
N VAL A 561 29.41 18.03 -20.32
CA VAL A 561 28.26 18.79 -19.79
C VAL A 561 27.47 19.35 -20.97
N THR A 562 26.18 19.01 -21.04
CA THR A 562 25.27 19.48 -22.07
C THR A 562 24.10 20.17 -21.38
N VAL A 563 23.99 21.49 -21.58
CA VAL A 563 22.87 22.27 -21.02
C VAL A 563 21.69 22.28 -21.98
N SER A 564 20.50 21.98 -21.46
CA SER A 564 19.26 21.89 -22.23
C SER A 564 18.28 23.01 -21.88
N GLU A 565 18.10 23.27 -20.58
CA GLU A 565 17.26 24.34 -20.02
C GLU A 565 18.05 25.62 -19.72
N HIS A 566 19.39 25.55 -19.79
CA HIS A 566 20.30 26.67 -19.57
C HIS A 566 21.09 26.98 -20.84
N ASP A 567 21.57 28.21 -21.00
CA ASP A 567 22.27 28.59 -22.23
C ASP A 567 23.79 28.44 -22.14
N ARG A 568 24.34 28.36 -20.91
CA ARG A 568 25.78 28.21 -20.64
C ARG A 568 26.03 27.45 -19.34
N HIS A 569 27.23 26.87 -19.25
CA HIS A 569 27.80 26.32 -18.02
C HIS A 569 29.24 26.81 -17.83
N GLN A 570 29.74 26.72 -16.61
CA GLN A 570 31.12 27.05 -16.24
C GLN A 570 31.55 26.21 -15.04
N TRP A 571 32.80 25.76 -15.05
CA TRP A 571 33.45 25.19 -13.88
C TRP A 571 34.26 26.29 -13.18
N VAL A 572 34.01 26.53 -11.90
CA VAL A 572 34.69 27.56 -11.09
C VAL A 572 35.51 26.92 -9.98
N ARG A 573 36.70 27.48 -9.69
CA ARG A 573 37.62 26.98 -8.66
C ARG A 573 37.61 27.80 -7.38
N ALA A 574 37.20 29.05 -7.47
CA ALA A 574 37.23 29.99 -6.36
C ALA A 574 36.02 30.92 -6.41
N LEU A 575 35.68 31.47 -5.24
CA LEU A 575 34.53 32.35 -5.06
C LEU A 575 34.61 33.64 -5.89
N ASP A 576 35.82 34.14 -6.19
CA ASP A 576 36.06 35.31 -7.04
C ASP A 576 35.85 35.00 -8.54
N GLU A 577 35.93 33.73 -8.94
CA GLU A 577 35.54 33.26 -10.27
C GLU A 577 34.03 33.07 -10.43
N LEU A 578 33.26 33.10 -9.32
CA LEU A 578 31.82 32.85 -9.33
C LEU A 578 31.10 34.00 -10.07
N PRO A 579 30.41 33.71 -11.19
CA PRO A 579 29.65 34.71 -11.92
C PRO A 579 28.49 35.33 -11.10
N PRO A 580 27.79 36.36 -11.60
CA PRO A 580 26.66 36.96 -10.89
C PRO A 580 25.54 35.95 -10.61
N THR A 581 25.29 35.70 -9.34
CA THR A 581 24.22 34.83 -8.80
C THR A 581 23.19 35.68 -8.05
N THR A 582 22.08 35.08 -7.62
CA THR A 582 21.15 35.75 -6.70
C THR A 582 21.81 36.00 -5.32
N PRO A 583 21.36 37.02 -4.56
CA PRO A 583 21.91 37.31 -3.23
C PRO A 583 21.87 36.11 -2.27
N GLU A 584 20.77 35.35 -2.27
CA GLU A 584 20.54 34.20 -1.41
C GLU A 584 21.49 33.05 -1.76
N SER A 585 21.60 32.72 -3.06
CA SER A 585 22.52 31.70 -3.56
C SER A 585 23.99 32.08 -3.31
N ARG A 586 24.35 33.35 -3.52
CA ARG A 586 25.70 33.85 -3.21
C ARG A 586 26.04 33.68 -1.74
N ALA A 587 25.15 34.14 -0.84
CA ALA A 587 25.36 34.05 0.59
C ALA A 587 25.50 32.59 1.06
N PHE A 588 24.73 31.67 0.47
CA PHE A 588 24.87 30.23 0.73
C PHE A 588 26.24 29.71 0.26
N LEU A 589 26.63 29.94 -0.99
CA LEU A 589 27.90 29.47 -1.54
C LEU A 589 29.11 30.03 -0.77
N GLU A 590 29.05 31.29 -0.33
CA GLU A 590 30.08 31.90 0.53
C GLU A 590 30.25 31.21 1.89
N GLN A 591 29.22 30.55 2.41
CA GLN A 591 29.31 29.75 3.63
C GLN A 591 29.94 28.38 3.38
N GLN A 592 29.71 27.80 2.20
CA GLN A 592 30.23 26.48 1.83
C GLN A 592 31.73 26.49 1.46
N TRP A 593 32.28 27.66 1.10
CA TRP A 593 33.70 27.84 0.75
C TRP A 593 34.62 28.17 1.95
N LYS A 594 34.06 28.34 3.15
CA LYS A 594 34.79 28.58 4.40
C LYS A 594 35.16 27.27 5.06
#